data_AF-A0A7C5K8P8-F1
#
_entry.id   AF-A0A7C5K8P8-F1
#
_cell.length_a   1.000
_cell.length_b   1.000
_cell.length_c   1.000
_cell.angle_alpha   90.00
_cell.angle_beta   90.00
_cell.angle_gamma   90.00
#
_symmetry.space_group_name_H-M   'P 1'
#
loop_
_entity.id
_entity.type
_entity.pdbx_description
1 polymer ?
#
loop_
_entity_poly.entity_id
_entity_poly.type
_entity_poly.pdbx_seq_one_letter_code
_entity_poly.pdbx_strand_id
1 'polypeptide(L)' 'MVTGHFLLSDEDRALLLRVSNLLEELLETLDVLEDKEALKAIKEAEEDVKAGRVRDYDEFIGELKEAGEI' A
#
# COMPACT_ATOMS: atom_id res chain seq x y z
N MET A 1 10.43 -38.20 26.71
CA MET A 1 9.82 -36.91 26.30
C MET A 1 10.79 -36.29 25.31
N VAL A 2 10.43 -36.17 24.04
CA VAL A 2 11.31 -35.55 23.03
C VAL A 2 11.13 -34.05 23.16
N THR A 3 12.12 -33.38 23.75
CA THR A 3 12.25 -31.92 23.70
C THR A 3 12.49 -31.53 22.25
N GLY A 4 11.43 -31.09 21.56
CA GLY A 4 11.54 -30.53 20.22
C GLY A 4 12.38 -29.27 20.27
N HIS A 5 13.60 -29.34 19.74
CA HIS A 5 14.41 -28.15 19.49
C HIS A 5 13.76 -27.43 18.32
N PHE A 6 13.10 -26.30 18.57
CA PHE A 6 12.57 -25.47 17.50
C PHE A 6 13.74 -25.00 16.63
N LEU A 7 13.70 -25.33 15.34
CA LEU A 7 14.79 -25.08 14.39
C LEU A 7 15.04 -23.58 14.12
N LEU A 8 14.05 -22.73 14.45
CA LEU A 8 14.07 -21.28 14.31
C LEU A 8 13.56 -20.65 15.61
N SER A 9 14.28 -19.64 16.09
CA SER A 9 13.88 -18.79 17.20
C SER A 9 12.70 -17.88 16.82
N ASP A 10 12.09 -17.24 17.81
CA ASP A 10 11.03 -16.25 17.56
C ASP A 10 11.58 -15.02 16.80
N GLU A 11 12.83 -14.65 17.05
CA GLU A 11 13.51 -13.58 16.32
C GLU A 11 13.69 -13.95 14.84
N ASP A 12 14.09 -15.20 14.55
CA ASP A 12 14.22 -15.69 13.17
C ASP A 12 12.87 -15.65 12.44
N ARG A 13 11.80 -16.08 13.11
CA ARG A 13 10.43 -16.05 12.54
C ARG A 13 9.97 -14.63 12.28
N ALA A 14 10.21 -13.71 13.21
CA ALA A 14 9.87 -12.30 13.05
C ALA A 14 10.66 -11.67 11.89
N LEU A 15 11.94 -12.02 11.74
CA LEU A 15 12.74 -11.56 10.60
C LEU A 15 12.21 -12.08 9.28
N LEU A 16 11.89 -13.38 9.18
CA LEU A 16 11.34 -13.98 7.97
C LEU A 16 10.01 -13.34 7.56
N LEU A 17 9.13 -13.05 8.52
CA LEU A 17 7.88 -12.33 8.24
C LEU A 17 8.13 -10.92 7.69
N ARG A 18 9.06 -10.16 8.29
CA ARG A 18 9.43 -8.84 7.75
C ARG A 18 10.00 -8.92 6.34
N VAL A 19 10.84 -9.92 6.07
CA VAL A 19 11.40 -10.13 4.73
C VAL A 19 10.31 -10.51 3.73
N SER A 20 9.37 -11.38 4.11
CA SER A 20 8.22 -11.74 3.28
C SER A 20 7.41 -10.50 2.88
N ASN A 21 7.04 -9.68 3.87
CA ASN A 21 6.28 -8.45 3.62
C ASN A 21 7.05 -7.48 2.72
N LEU A 22 8.36 -7.31 2.93
CA LEU A 22 9.19 -6.46 2.07
C LEU A 22 9.21 -6.99 0.63
N LEU A 23 9.30 -8.31 0.44
CA LEU A 23 9.27 -8.89 -0.90
C LEU A 23 7.90 -8.68 -1.57
N GLU A 24 6.80 -8.75 -0.83
CA GLU A 24 5.45 -8.44 -1.32
C GLU A 24 5.34 -6.96 -1.73
N GLU A 25 5.76 -6.03 -0.88
CA GLU A 25 5.79 -4.58 -1.18
C GLU A 25 6.63 -4.26 -2.43
N LEU A 26 7.77 -4.94 -2.59
CA LEU A 26 8.61 -4.80 -3.77
C LEU A 26 7.92 -5.33 -5.04
N LEU A 27 7.21 -6.45 -4.96
CA LEU A 27 6.44 -6.99 -6.08
C LEU A 27 5.33 -6.02 -6.49
N GLU A 28 4.56 -5.49 -5.53
CA GLU A 28 3.53 -4.47 -5.82
C GLU A 28 4.13 -3.22 -6.48
N THR A 29 5.32 -2.79 -6.03
CA THR A 29 6.03 -1.67 -6.64
C THR A 29 6.41 -1.98 -8.10
N LEU A 30 6.89 -3.20 -8.37
CA LEU A 30 7.23 -3.63 -9.73
C LEU A 30 5.98 -3.73 -10.62
N ASP A 31 4.87 -4.24 -10.10
CA ASP A 31 3.60 -4.30 -10.82
C ASP A 31 3.13 -2.91 -11.27
N VAL A 32 3.23 -1.90 -10.39
CA VAL A 32 2.94 -0.50 -10.73
C VAL A 32 3.94 0.06 -11.75
N LEU A 33 5.22 -0.27 -11.64
CA LEU A 33 6.26 0.21 -12.56
C LEU A 33 6.11 -0.36 -13.98
N GLU A 34 5.60 -1.59 -14.11
CA GLU A 34 5.33 -2.23 -15.40
C GLU A 34 4.08 -1.65 -16.08
N ASP A 35 3.12 -1.13 -15.30
CA ASP A 35 1.94 -0.45 -15.80
C ASP A 35 2.22 1.03 -16.15
N LYS A 36 2.39 1.28 -17.45
CA LYS A 36 2.62 2.64 -18.00
C LYS A 36 1.45 3.59 -17.79
N GLU A 37 0.21 3.08 -17.77
CA GLU A 37 -0.97 3.90 -17.56
C GLU A 37 -1.07 4.32 -16.10
N ALA A 38 -0.81 3.40 -15.16
CA ALA A 38 -0.71 3.70 -13.74
C ALA A 38 0.39 4.74 -13.47
N LEU A 39 1.59 4.57 -14.02
CA LEU A 39 2.68 5.55 -13.86
C LEU A 39 2.33 6.93 -14.44
N LYS A 40 1.58 6.98 -15.55
CA LYS A 40 1.12 8.23 -16.13
C LYS A 40 0.09 8.90 -15.23
N ALA A 41 -0.89 8.13 -14.73
CA ALA A 41 -1.91 8.64 -13.82
C ALA A 41 -1.31 9.18 -12.51
N ILE A 42 -0.29 8.50 -11.95
CA ILE A 42 0.44 8.98 -10.78
C ILE A 42 1.10 10.34 -11.06
N LYS A 43 1.78 10.50 -12.19
CA LYS A 43 2.41 11.78 -12.57
C LYS A 43 1.39 12.89 -12.76
N GLU A 44 0.26 12.60 -13.37
CA GLU A 44 -0.83 13.57 -13.54
C GLU A 44 -1.40 13.99 -12.18
N ALA A 45 -1.62 13.03 -11.28
CA ALA A 45 -2.07 13.30 -9.91
C ALA A 45 -1.06 14.15 -9.11
N GLU A 46 0.25 13.93 -9.27
CA GLU A 46 1.28 14.78 -8.66
C GLU A 46 1.21 16.24 -9.16
N GLU A 47 0.94 16.45 -10.45
CA GLU A 47 0.75 17.78 -11.01
C GLU A 47 -0.58 18.41 -10.56
N ASP A 48 -1.63 17.61 -10.35
CA ASP A 48 -2.90 18.08 -9.76
C ASP A 48 -2.68 18.59 -8.34
N VAL A 49 -1.93 17.86 -7.52
CA VAL A 49 -1.56 18.29 -6.16
C VAL A 49 -0.77 19.60 -6.18
N LYS A 50 0.24 19.71 -7.05
CA LYS A 50 1.06 20.94 -7.18
C LYS A 50 0.23 22.14 -7.63
N ALA A 51 -0.72 21.92 -8.53
CA ALA A 51 -1.59 22.98 -9.04
C ALA A 51 -2.77 23.30 -8.12
N GLY A 52 -2.92 22.60 -6.99
CA GLY A 52 -4.06 22.75 -6.09
C GLY A 52 -5.37 22.23 -6.68
N ARG A 53 -5.33 21.39 -7.72
CA ARG A 53 -6.49 20.67 -8.26
C ARG A 53 -6.82 19.47 -7.37
N VAL A 54 -6.98 19.74 -6.09
CA VAL A 54 -7.29 18.76 -5.04
C VAL A 54 -8.64 19.10 -4.44
N ARG A 55 -9.24 18.09 -3.82
CA ARG A 55 -10.50 18.22 -3.12
C ARG A 55 -10.29 17.84 -1.66
N ASP A 56 -10.95 18.56 -0.77
CA ASP A 56 -10.92 18.20 0.64
C ASP A 56 -11.59 16.84 0.87
N TYR A 57 -10.93 15.99 1.65
CA TYR A 57 -11.40 14.63 1.87
C TYR A 57 -12.66 14.60 2.75
N ASP A 58 -12.70 15.43 3.80
CA ASP A 58 -13.82 15.44 4.73
C ASP A 58 -15.08 16.02 4.04
N GLU A 59 -14.91 17.04 3.21
CA GLU A 59 -15.97 17.58 2.34
C GLU A 59 -16.49 16.49 1.38
N PHE A 60 -15.60 15.74 0.74
CA PHE A 60 -15.99 14.66 -0.16
C PHE A 60 -16.79 13.56 0.54
N ILE A 61 -16.34 13.14 1.73
CA ILE A 61 -17.06 12.14 2.54
C ILE A 61 -18.42 12.67 2.98
N GLY A 62 -18.53 13.97 3.30
CA GLY A 62 -19.81 14.63 3.57
C GLY A 62 -20.78 14.49 2.41
N GLU A 63 -20.34 14.85 1.20
CA GLU A 63 -21.17 14.76 0.00
C GLU A 63 -21.62 13.33 -0.33
N LEU A 64 -20.75 12.32 -0.17
CA LEU A 64 -21.12 10.93 -0.40
C LEU A 64 -22.21 10.45 0.57
N LYS A 65 -22.14 10.86 1.84
CA LYS A 65 -23.18 10.57 2.83
C LYS A 65 -24.50 11.27 2.51
N GLU A 66 -24.43 12.53 2.07
CA GLU A 66 -25.62 13.28 1.65
C GLU A 66 -26.28 12.67 0.40
N ALA A 67 -25.47 12.16 -0.51
CA ALA A 67 -25.91 11.44 -1.71
C ALA A 67 -26.42 10.00 -1.41
N GLY A 68 -26.14 9.46 -0.22
CA GLY A 68 -26.49 8.10 0.16
C GLY A 68 -25.68 7.02 -0.57
N GLU A 69 -24.50 7.38 -1.08
CA GLU A 69 -23.58 6.44 -1.74
C GLU A 69 -22.71 5.66 -0.74
N ILE A 70 -22.63 6.14 0.52
CA ILE A 70 -22.02 5.46 1.67
C ILE A 70 -22.80 5.71 2.95
#